data_AF-A0A920QXD4-F1
#
_entry.id   AF-A0A920QXD4-F1
#
_cell.length_a   1.000
_cell.length_b   1.000
_cell.length_c   1.000
_cell.angle_alpha   90.00
_cell.angle_beta   90.00
_cell.angle_gamma   90.00
#
_symmetry.space_group_name_H-M   'P 1'
#
loop_
_entity.id
_entity.type
_entity.pdbx_description
1 polymer ?
#
loop_
_entity_poly.entity_id
_entity_poly.type
_entity_poly.pdbx_seq_one_letter_code
_entity_poly.pdbx_strand_id
1 'polypeptide(L)'
;MDSQLDISLVLKKIEGLPKGLQNHIHRTRKIAKSLAERYQVDLTQVDYAMASHDLARNLSDNELLKLSDDLKIPVSSIEVQSPVLLHGPVAAKWLEHKF
;
A
#
# COMPACT_ATOMS: atom_id res chain seq x y z
N MET A 1 -3.33 24.56 -3.38
CA MET A 1 -1.89 24.26 -3.54
C MET A 1 -1.81 22.79 -3.83
N ASP A 2 -1.49 22.42 -5.06
CA ASP A 2 -1.25 21.02 -5.43
C ASP A 2 -0.03 20.55 -4.64
N SER A 3 -0.27 19.94 -3.48
CA SER A 3 0.76 19.16 -2.81
C SER A 3 1.02 17.96 -3.70
N GLN A 4 1.99 18.10 -4.59
CA GLN A 4 2.47 16.99 -5.40
C GLN A 4 2.85 15.87 -4.43
N LEU A 5 2.15 14.73 -4.52
CA LEU A 5 2.39 13.60 -3.62
C LEU A 5 3.86 13.21 -3.71
N ASP A 6 4.59 13.38 -2.61
CA ASP A 6 5.99 12.99 -2.53
C ASP A 6 6.06 11.46 -2.44
N ILE A 7 6.24 10.82 -3.59
CA ILE A 7 6.36 9.37 -3.69
C ILE A 7 7.70 8.86 -3.11
N SER A 8 8.69 9.72 -2.87
CA SER A 8 10.06 9.30 -2.50
C SER A 8 10.09 8.47 -1.21
N LEU A 9 9.29 8.85 -0.21
CA LEU A 9 9.20 8.12 1.05
C LEU A 9 8.55 6.73 0.85
N VAL A 10 7.55 6.63 -0.02
CA VAL A 10 6.94 5.35 -0.40
C VAL A 10 7.97 4.45 -1.09
N LEU A 11 8.75 5.00 -2.04
CA LEU A 11 9.81 4.26 -2.71
C LEU A 11 10.87 3.75 -1.74
N LYS A 12 11.31 4.61 -0.81
CA LYS A 12 12.25 4.23 0.26
C LYS A 12 11.69 3.12 1.15
N LYS A 13 10.39 3.13 1.44
CA LYS A 13 9.74 2.05 2.20
C LYS A 13 9.76 0.73 1.43
N ILE A 14 9.55 0.77 0.11
CA ILE A 14 9.60 -0.43 -0.75
C ILE A 14 11.00 -1.07 -0.72
N GLU A 15 12.07 -0.28 -0.72
CA GLU A 15 13.45 -0.79 -0.70
C GLU A 15 13.75 -1.70 0.52
N GLY A 16 13.04 -1.49 1.63
CA GLY A 16 13.14 -2.32 2.84
C GLY A 16 12.29 -3.59 2.85
N LEU A 17 11.47 -3.84 1.81
CA LEU A 17 10.61 -5.02 1.73
C LEU A 17 11.37 -6.25 1.18
N PRO A 18 10.87 -7.48 1.37
CA PRO A 18 11.46 -8.66 0.73
C PRO A 18 11.51 -8.51 -0.79
N LYS A 19 12.54 -9.06 -1.42
CA LYS A 19 12.80 -8.82 -2.84
C LYS A 19 11.65 -9.26 -3.76
N GLY A 20 10.98 -10.36 -3.42
CA GLY A 20 9.79 -10.83 -4.15
C GLY A 20 8.65 -9.80 -4.14
N LEU A 21 8.42 -9.16 -2.99
CA LEU A 21 7.37 -8.16 -2.83
C LEU A 21 7.73 -6.85 -3.54
N GLN A 22 9.00 -6.43 -3.49
CA GLN A 22 9.49 -5.30 -4.31
C GLN A 22 9.21 -5.53 -5.80
N ASN A 23 9.61 -6.69 -6.31
CA ASN A 23 9.45 -7.04 -7.71
C ASN A 23 7.96 -7.09 -8.11
N HIS A 24 7.10 -7.59 -7.23
CA HIS A 24 5.65 -7.56 -7.40
C HIS A 24 5.13 -6.12 -7.53
N ILE A 25 5.43 -5.25 -6.56
CA ILE A 25 4.99 -3.85 -6.57
C ILE A 25 5.46 -3.14 -7.85
N HIS A 26 6.74 -3.26 -8.21
CA HIS A 26 7.26 -2.60 -9.42
C HIS A 26 6.61 -3.12 -10.71
N ARG A 27 6.35 -4.44 -10.81
CA ARG A 27 5.63 -5.00 -11.96
C ARG A 27 4.19 -4.51 -12.03
N THR A 28 3.49 -4.46 -10.89
CA THR A 28 2.11 -3.94 -10.80
C THR A 28 2.04 -2.47 -11.21
N ARG A 29 2.97 -1.62 -10.72
CA ARG A 29 3.09 -0.22 -11.15
C ARG A 29 3.26 -0.09 -12.66
N LYS A 30 4.14 -0.89 -13.27
CA LYS A 30 4.38 -0.86 -14.72
C LYS A 30 3.10 -1.19 -15.50
N ILE A 31 2.42 -2.29 -15.15
CA ILE A 31 1.18 -2.71 -15.83
C ILE A 31 0.08 -1.67 -15.65
N ALA A 32 -0.10 -1.15 -14.44
CA ALA A 32 -1.13 -0.18 -14.14
C ALA A 32 -0.93 1.15 -14.88
N LYS A 33 0.31 1.62 -15.06
CA LYS A 33 0.61 2.80 -15.89
C LYS A 33 0.18 2.60 -17.35
N SER A 34 0.49 1.43 -17.94
CA SER A 34 0.04 1.13 -19.31
C SER A 34 -1.50 1.07 -19.42
N LEU A 35 -2.19 0.59 -18.38
CA LEU A 35 -3.66 0.65 -18.32
C LEU A 35 -4.16 2.09 -18.17
N ALA A 36 -3.52 2.89 -17.32
CA ALA A 36 -3.89 4.28 -17.10
C ALA A 36 -3.72 5.13 -18.36
N GLU A 37 -2.65 4.93 -19.14
CA GLU A 37 -2.46 5.55 -20.45
C GLU A 37 -3.61 5.17 -21.41
N ARG A 38 -3.92 3.87 -21.49
CA ARG A 38 -4.98 3.36 -22.37
C ARG A 38 -6.36 3.90 -22.04
N TYR A 39 -6.68 4.01 -20.76
CA TYR A 39 -8.00 4.42 -20.27
C TYR A 39 -8.06 5.88 -19.82
N GLN A 40 -7.00 6.66 -20.07
CA GLN A 40 -6.91 8.10 -19.74
C GLN A 40 -7.18 8.39 -18.26
N VAL A 41 -6.60 7.57 -17.39
CA VAL A 41 -6.59 7.77 -15.93
C VAL A 41 -5.31 8.48 -15.53
N ASP A 42 -5.37 9.33 -14.50
CA ASP A 42 -4.23 10.07 -13.97
C ASP A 42 -3.06 9.11 -13.61
N LEU A 43 -1.94 9.26 -14.32
CA LEU A 43 -0.77 8.40 -14.17
C LEU A 43 -0.09 8.55 -12.82
N THR A 44 -0.09 9.76 -12.25
CA THR A 44 0.53 10.05 -10.96
C THR A 44 -0.24 9.37 -9.84
N GLN A 45 -1.58 9.50 -9.85
CA GLN A 45 -2.44 8.84 -8.88
C GLN A 45 -2.34 7.32 -8.97
N VAL A 46 -2.32 6.77 -10.19
CA VAL A 46 -2.16 5.32 -10.41
C VAL A 46 -0.80 4.84 -9.93
N ASP A 47 0.28 5.57 -10.22
CA ASP A 47 1.61 5.16 -9.75
C ASP A 47 1.69 5.15 -8.22
N TYR A 48 1.13 6.18 -7.58
CA TYR A 48 1.13 6.29 -6.14
C TYR A 48 0.32 5.16 -5.49
N ALA A 49 -0.90 4.92 -5.97
CA ALA A 49 -1.75 3.83 -5.47
C ALA A 49 -1.08 2.47 -5.61
N MET A 50 -0.44 2.20 -6.75
CA MET A 50 0.21 0.91 -6.99
C MET A 50 1.53 0.76 -6.25
N ALA A 51 2.27 1.85 -6.02
CA ALA A 51 3.46 1.82 -5.17
C ALA A 51 3.11 1.52 -3.71
N SER A 52 1.95 1.96 -3.23
CA SER A 52 1.60 1.87 -1.82
C SER A 52 0.72 0.68 -1.42
N HIS A 53 0.02 0.03 -2.38
CA HIS A 53 -1.04 -0.95 -2.08
C HIS A 53 -0.65 -2.12 -1.16
N ASP A 54 0.61 -2.57 -1.24
CA ASP A 54 1.12 -3.76 -0.56
C ASP A 54 2.20 -3.44 0.48
N LEU A 55 2.35 -2.18 0.92
CA LEU A 55 3.43 -1.78 1.85
C LEU A 55 3.41 -2.55 3.18
N ALA A 56 2.23 -2.96 3.64
CA ALA A 56 2.05 -3.73 4.86
C ALA A 56 1.94 -5.25 4.61
N ARG A 57 2.09 -5.71 3.37
CA ARG A 57 1.81 -7.10 2.99
C ARG A 57 2.77 -8.14 3.57
N ASN A 58 3.96 -7.71 3.99
CA ASN A 58 4.95 -8.58 4.62
C ASN A 58 4.79 -8.71 6.15
N LEU A 59 3.84 -7.99 6.75
CA LEU A 59 3.60 -8.11 8.19
C LEU A 59 2.92 -9.44 8.51
N SER A 60 3.22 -9.98 9.68
CA SER A 60 2.52 -11.13 10.23
C SER A 60 1.08 -10.79 10.62
N ASP A 61 0.24 -11.80 10.74
CA ASP A 61 -1.15 -11.66 11.16
C ASP A 61 -1.30 -10.92 12.49
N ASN A 62 -0.45 -11.23 13.47
CA ASN A 62 -0.45 -10.57 14.77
C ASN A 62 -0.03 -9.09 14.67
N GLU A 63 0.94 -8.77 13.81
CA GLU A 63 1.34 -7.38 13.58
C GLU A 63 0.23 -6.58 12.90
N LEU A 64 -0.47 -7.19 11.93
CA LEU A 64 -1.59 -6.56 11.23
C LEU A 64 -2.76 -6.28 12.17
N LEU A 65 -3.13 -7.24 13.02
CA LEU A 65 -4.19 -7.04 14.02
C LEU A 65 -3.80 -5.97 15.04
N LYS A 66 -2.58 -6.02 15.57
CA LYS A 66 -2.09 -5.03 16.53
C LYS A 66 -2.08 -3.63 15.94
N LEU A 67 -1.52 -3.47 14.73
CA LEU A 67 -1.51 -2.18 14.05
C LEU A 67 -2.91 -1.69 13.72
N SER A 68 -3.84 -2.59 13.41
CA SER A 68 -5.23 -2.22 13.15
C SER A 68 -5.90 -1.66 14.41
N ASP A 69 -5.66 -2.24 15.58
CA ASP A 69 -6.13 -1.67 16.85
C ASP A 69 -5.45 -0.34 17.18
N ASP A 70 -4.12 -0.27 17.05
CA ASP A 70 -3.33 0.95 17.30
C ASP A 70 -3.78 2.12 16.40
N LEU A 71 -4.09 1.83 15.13
CA LEU A 71 -4.53 2.80 14.12
C LEU A 71 -6.05 3.00 14.06
N LYS A 72 -6.81 2.35 14.96
CA LYS A 72 -8.28 2.40 15.03
C LYS A 72 -8.96 2.05 13.70
N ILE A 73 -8.39 1.06 13.00
CA ILE A 73 -9.01 0.43 11.82
C ILE A 73 -10.10 -0.51 12.33
N PRO A 74 -11.35 -0.39 11.85
CA PRO A 74 -12.40 -1.36 12.17
C PRO A 74 -12.01 -2.76 11.67
N VAL A 75 -12.06 -3.75 12.56
CA VAL A 75 -11.77 -5.15 12.27
C VAL A 75 -13.03 -5.96 12.50
N SER A 76 -13.55 -6.62 11.46
CA SER A 76 -14.69 -7.54 11.59
C SER A 76 -14.22 -8.97 11.85
N SER A 77 -15.18 -9.89 12.05
CA SER A 77 -14.88 -11.31 12.19
C SER A 77 -14.17 -11.91 10.96
N ILE A 78 -14.31 -11.31 9.78
CA ILE A 78 -13.66 -11.76 8.55
C ILE A 78 -12.16 -11.45 8.62
N GLU A 79 -11.79 -10.23 8.98
CA GLU A 79 -10.38 -9.85 9.14
C GLU A 79 -9.73 -10.56 10.32
N VAL A 80 -10.47 -10.87 11.40
CA VAL A 80 -9.92 -11.71 12.49
C VAL A 80 -9.58 -13.12 11.99
N GLN A 81 -10.42 -13.71 11.14
CA GLN A 81 -10.16 -15.04 10.56
C GLN A 81 -9.11 -15.02 9.44
N SER A 82 -8.93 -13.88 8.78
CA SER A 82 -7.93 -13.69 7.73
C SER A 82 -7.21 -12.34 7.87
N PRO A 83 -6.28 -12.21 8.84
CA PRO A 83 -5.64 -10.93 9.15
C PRO A 83 -4.87 -10.32 8.00
N VAL A 84 -4.40 -11.13 7.05
CA VAL A 84 -3.78 -10.66 5.81
C VAL A 84 -4.63 -9.62 5.09
N LEU A 85 -5.96 -9.64 5.19
CA LEU A 85 -6.85 -8.65 4.55
C LEU A 85 -6.61 -7.22 5.06
N LEU A 86 -6.01 -7.07 6.24
CA LEU A 86 -5.72 -5.77 6.86
C LEU A 86 -4.51 -5.06 6.23
N HIS A 87 -3.71 -5.71 5.37
CA HIS A 87 -2.54 -5.06 4.74
C HIS A 87 -2.92 -3.77 4.00
N GLY A 88 -4.04 -3.77 3.26
CA GLY A 88 -4.52 -2.60 2.54
C GLY A 88 -4.91 -1.45 3.49
N PRO A 89 -5.85 -1.66 4.43
CA PRO A 89 -6.22 -0.67 5.43
C PRO A 89 -5.04 -0.13 6.26
N VAL A 90 -4.12 -1.01 6.69
CA VAL A 90 -2.92 -0.60 7.45
C VAL A 90 -2.01 0.28 6.59
N ALA A 91 -1.76 -0.10 5.33
CA ALA A 91 -0.97 0.72 4.41
C ALA A 91 -1.62 2.08 4.19
N ALA A 92 -2.95 2.14 3.99
CA ALA A 92 -3.68 3.39 3.84
C ALA A 92 -3.53 4.31 5.07
N LYS A 93 -3.62 3.76 6.29
CA LYS A 93 -3.40 4.53 7.53
C LYS A 93 -1.96 4.99 7.71
N TRP A 94 -0.97 4.25 7.22
CA TRP A 94 0.39 4.75 7.19
C TRP A 94 0.53 5.95 6.26
N LEU A 95 -0.09 5.93 5.07
CA LEU A 95 -0.06 7.05 4.13
C LEU A 95 -0.72 8.31 4.69
N GLU A 96 -1.77 8.16 5.51
CA GLU A 96 -2.45 9.30 6.13
C GLU A 96 -1.61 9.99 7.22
N HIS A 97 -0.74 9.26 7.93
CA HIS A 97 -0.13 9.73 9.17
C HIS A 97 1.40 9.71 9.21
N LYS A 98 2.06 9.02 8.26
CA LYS A 98 3.52 8.81 8.27
C LYS A 98 4.23 9.23 6.98
N PHE A 99 3.47 9.54 5.93
CA PHE A 99 3.99 9.90 4.61
C PHE A 99 3.47 11.27 4.18
#